data_AF-A0A2E7UXA1-F1
#
_entry.id   AF-A0A2E7UXA1-F1
#
_cell.length_a   1.000
_cell.length_b   1.000
_cell.length_c   1.000
_cell.angle_alpha   90.00
_cell.angle_beta   90.00
_cell.angle_gamma   90.00
#
_symmetry.space_group_name_H-M   'P 1'
#
loop_
_entity.id
_entity.type
_entity.pdbx_description
1 polymer ?
#
loop_
_entity_poly.entity_id
_entity_poly.type
_entity_poly.pdbx_seq_one_letter_code
_entity_poly.pdbx_strand_id
1 'polypeptide(L)'
;MAPRSKKNLPPKKQKEKAPIVWEMAADGWTARIIDHPDDDGWALAMTRDGDDEPLLVVPWVMGRNKKDPKPLNELDFRTQLKAARDFHTRMQNQNRAVFRKRFTVYSEHDEAVTVMFDVDQDDFEPQGILTASDSFGQELVRFTVPPALKLTRSMAQRWVAAGMPHPHTLGWG
;
A
#
# COMPACT_ATOMS: atom_id res chain seq x y z
N MET A 1 28.52 -25.90 42.78
CA MET A 1 28.00 -25.21 41.58
C MET A 1 26.69 -25.89 41.18
N ALA A 2 25.54 -25.27 41.42
CA ALA A 2 24.24 -25.79 40.99
C ALA A 2 23.83 -25.11 39.67
N PRO A 3 23.33 -25.83 38.66
CA PRO A 3 22.90 -25.22 37.40
C PRO A 3 21.57 -24.48 37.57
N ARG A 4 21.50 -23.24 37.06
CA ARG A 4 20.28 -22.41 37.06
C ARG A 4 19.21 -23.07 36.19
N SER A 5 18.03 -23.25 36.78
CA SER A 5 16.80 -23.68 36.10
C SER A 5 16.45 -22.73 34.96
N LYS A 6 16.24 -23.28 33.76
CA LYS A 6 15.69 -22.55 32.61
C LYS A 6 14.23 -22.22 32.94
N LYS A 7 13.89 -20.92 33.00
CA LYS A 7 12.50 -20.46 33.14
C LYS A 7 11.68 -21.04 31.99
N ASN A 8 10.74 -21.93 32.30
CA ASN A 8 9.68 -22.31 31.37
C ASN A 8 8.78 -21.10 31.17
N LEU A 9 8.90 -20.47 30.00
CA LEU A 9 7.96 -19.44 29.57
C LEU A 9 6.62 -20.13 29.29
N PRO A 10 5.48 -19.63 29.79
CA PRO A 10 4.19 -20.22 29.49
C PRO A 10 3.97 -20.24 27.97
N PRO A 11 3.29 -21.27 27.43
CA PRO A 11 2.98 -21.33 26.01
C PRO A 11 2.20 -20.08 25.63
N LYS A 12 2.61 -19.40 24.54
CA LYS A 12 1.83 -18.30 23.96
C LYS A 12 0.44 -18.84 23.68
N LYS A 13 -0.59 -18.28 24.33
CA LYS A 13 -2.00 -18.58 24.02
C LYS A 13 -2.19 -18.34 22.53
N GLN A 14 -2.43 -19.41 21.78
CA GLN A 14 -2.93 -19.29 20.41
C GLN A 14 -4.33 -18.68 20.54
N LYS A 15 -4.54 -17.49 19.96
CA LYS A 15 -5.87 -16.87 19.87
C LYS A 15 -6.73 -17.82 19.02
N GLU A 16 -7.56 -18.61 19.67
CA GLU A 16 -8.60 -19.42 19.04
C GLU A 16 -9.48 -18.47 18.22
N LYS A 17 -9.66 -18.76 16.92
CA LYS A 17 -10.38 -17.86 16.00
C LYS A 17 -11.83 -17.73 16.48
N ALA A 18 -12.23 -16.53 16.89
CA ALA A 18 -13.57 -16.25 17.39
C ALA A 18 -14.64 -16.62 16.34
N PRO A 19 -15.81 -17.14 16.77
CA PRO A 19 -16.89 -17.50 15.85
C PRO A 19 -17.40 -16.23 15.16
N ILE A 20 -17.26 -16.16 13.85
CA ILE A 20 -17.81 -15.07 13.03
C ILE A 20 -19.32 -15.04 13.27
N VAL A 21 -19.82 -13.93 13.83
CA VAL A 21 -21.24 -13.84 14.21
C VAL A 21 -22.09 -13.45 12.99
N TRP A 22 -21.51 -12.70 12.04
CA TRP A 22 -22.16 -12.28 10.79
C TRP A 22 -21.13 -12.17 9.66
N GLU A 23 -21.45 -12.70 8.49
CA GLU A 23 -20.66 -12.60 7.26
C GLU A 23 -21.55 -12.17 6.09
N MET A 24 -21.05 -11.27 5.25
CA MET A 24 -21.69 -10.93 3.98
C MET A 24 -20.64 -10.67 2.91
N ALA A 25 -20.83 -11.23 1.72
CA ALA A 25 -19.92 -11.10 0.59
C ALA A 25 -20.64 -10.54 -0.64
N ALA A 26 -20.06 -9.51 -1.26
CA ALA A 26 -20.54 -8.92 -2.51
C ALA A 26 -19.44 -8.04 -3.13
N ASP A 27 -19.50 -7.84 -4.46
CA ASP A 27 -18.62 -6.94 -5.22
C ASP A 27 -17.11 -7.17 -5.05
N GLY A 28 -16.68 -8.42 -4.81
CA GLY A 28 -15.28 -8.78 -4.61
C GLY A 28 -14.76 -8.52 -3.20
N TRP A 29 -15.66 -8.38 -2.22
CA TRP A 29 -15.33 -8.10 -0.82
C TRP A 29 -16.18 -8.93 0.13
N THR A 30 -15.55 -9.31 1.24
CA THR A 30 -16.18 -10.01 2.35
C THR A 30 -16.10 -9.15 3.61
N ALA A 31 -17.25 -8.90 4.24
CA ALA A 31 -17.37 -8.26 5.54
C ALA A 31 -17.65 -9.30 6.62
N ARG A 32 -16.91 -9.24 7.73
CA ARG A 32 -17.10 -10.09 8.90
C ARG A 32 -17.21 -9.25 10.16
N ILE A 33 -18.17 -9.58 11.02
CA ILE A 33 -18.18 -9.07 12.39
C ILE A 33 -17.39 -10.05 13.27
N ILE A 34 -16.38 -9.53 13.93
CA ILE A 34 -15.42 -10.27 14.77
C ILE A 34 -15.29 -9.61 16.14
N ASP A 35 -14.78 -10.32 17.14
CA ASP A 35 -14.29 -9.68 18.36
C ASP A 35 -13.17 -8.70 18.00
N HIS A 36 -13.20 -7.50 18.60
CA HIS A 36 -12.20 -6.48 18.32
C HIS A 36 -10.81 -6.98 18.76
N PRO A 37 -9.79 -6.95 17.86
CA PRO A 37 -8.52 -7.64 18.12
C PRO A 37 -7.69 -7.03 19.26
N ASP A 38 -7.90 -5.72 19.51
CA ASP A 38 -7.07 -4.87 20.37
C ASP A 38 -7.87 -4.08 21.43
N ASP A 39 -9.20 -4.25 21.51
CA ASP A 39 -10.08 -3.48 22.41
C ASP A 39 -11.26 -4.35 22.86
N ASP A 40 -11.97 -3.93 23.91
CA ASP A 40 -13.20 -4.58 24.36
C ASP A 40 -14.38 -4.19 23.45
N GLY A 41 -14.90 -5.14 22.69
CA GLY A 41 -16.07 -4.95 21.83
C GLY A 41 -16.00 -5.71 20.51
N TRP A 42 -16.77 -5.25 19.53
CA TRP A 42 -16.84 -5.85 18.20
C TRP A 42 -16.10 -4.99 17.18
N ALA A 43 -15.61 -5.62 16.13
CA ALA A 43 -15.06 -4.97 14.95
C ALA A 43 -15.71 -5.52 13.68
N LEU A 44 -15.72 -4.67 12.65
CA LEU A 44 -16.05 -5.08 11.30
C LEU A 44 -14.76 -5.13 10.49
N ALA A 45 -14.47 -6.30 9.95
CA ALA A 45 -13.32 -6.57 9.10
C ALA A 45 -13.76 -6.68 7.63
N MET A 46 -13.18 -5.86 6.77
CA MET A 46 -13.37 -5.88 5.31
C MET A 46 -12.15 -6.52 4.66
N THR A 47 -12.37 -7.65 4.00
CA THR A 47 -11.34 -8.40 3.25
C THR A 47 -11.69 -8.34 1.77
N ARG A 48 -10.71 -8.06 0.91
CA ARG A 48 -10.90 -8.14 -0.54
C ARG A 48 -10.66 -9.57 -1.00
N ASP A 49 -11.38 -10.00 -2.03
CA ASP A 49 -11.16 -11.32 -2.62
C ASP A 49 -9.71 -11.44 -3.12
N GLY A 50 -9.03 -12.49 -2.67
CA GLY A 50 -7.61 -12.74 -2.96
C GLY A 50 -6.66 -12.32 -1.84
N ASP A 51 -7.10 -11.50 -0.87
CA ASP A 51 -6.28 -11.14 0.28
C ASP A 51 -6.44 -12.16 1.42
N ASP A 52 -5.32 -12.57 2.03
CA ASP A 52 -5.32 -13.47 3.19
C ASP A 52 -5.73 -12.76 4.50
N GLU A 53 -5.59 -11.43 4.54
CA GLU A 53 -5.86 -10.59 5.71
C GLU A 53 -6.82 -9.44 5.37
N PRO A 54 -7.63 -8.95 6.33
CA PRO A 54 -8.54 -7.83 6.09
C PRO A 54 -7.77 -6.53 5.89
N LEU A 55 -8.09 -5.81 4.81
CA LEU A 55 -7.51 -4.49 4.53
C LEU A 55 -8.00 -3.39 5.46
N LEU A 56 -9.22 -3.52 6.00
CA LEU A 56 -9.78 -2.53 6.92
C LEU A 56 -10.47 -3.24 8.09
N VAL A 57 -10.08 -2.88 9.30
CA VAL A 57 -10.74 -3.30 10.55
C VAL A 57 -11.16 -2.05 11.29
N VAL A 58 -12.46 -1.92 11.59
CA VAL A 58 -13.01 -0.76 12.29
C VAL A 58 -13.89 -1.17 13.46
N PRO A 59 -13.98 -0.37 14.53
CA PRO A 59 -14.91 -0.62 15.63
C PRO A 59 -16.35 -0.79 15.13
N TRP A 60 -17.05 -1.78 15.68
CA TRP A 60 -18.42 -2.10 15.34
C TRP A 60 -19.34 -1.96 16.55
N VAL A 61 -20.55 -1.48 16.28
CA VAL A 61 -21.49 -1.09 17.33
C VAL A 61 -22.11 -2.35 17.96
N MET A 62 -22.13 -2.38 19.30
CA MET A 62 -22.91 -3.37 20.05
C MET A 62 -24.41 -3.20 19.77
N GLY A 63 -25.10 -4.31 19.56
CA GLY A 63 -26.54 -4.39 19.42
C GLY A 63 -27.28 -3.99 20.70
N ARG A 64 -28.61 -4.01 20.62
CA ARG A 64 -29.48 -3.48 21.68
C ARG A 64 -29.29 -4.14 23.05
N ASN A 65 -28.84 -5.39 23.09
CA ASN A 65 -28.58 -6.12 24.34
C ASN A 65 -27.20 -5.81 24.97
N LYS A 66 -26.42 -4.89 24.38
CA LYS A 66 -25.10 -4.45 24.85
C LYS A 66 -24.07 -5.57 25.01
N LYS A 67 -24.28 -6.70 24.33
CA LYS A 67 -23.38 -7.86 24.35
C LYS A 67 -23.07 -8.33 22.95
N ASP A 68 -24.11 -8.60 22.18
CA ASP A 68 -23.99 -9.06 20.81
C ASP A 68 -23.79 -7.89 19.87
N PRO A 69 -23.14 -8.06 18.71
CA PRO A 69 -22.98 -6.97 17.77
C PRO A 69 -24.32 -6.61 17.13
N LYS A 70 -24.44 -5.37 16.65
CA LYS A 70 -25.54 -5.00 15.75
C LYS A 70 -25.44 -5.90 14.48
N PRO A 71 -26.55 -6.52 14.04
CA PRO A 71 -26.60 -7.25 12.78
C PRO A 71 -26.08 -6.44 11.60
N LEU A 72 -25.24 -7.05 10.76
CA LEU A 72 -24.81 -6.45 9.51
C LEU A 72 -25.97 -6.49 8.51
N ASN A 73 -26.38 -5.33 8.00
CA ASN A 73 -27.33 -5.23 6.90
C ASN A 73 -26.66 -4.65 5.64
N GLU A 74 -27.41 -4.61 4.54
CA GLU A 74 -26.92 -4.16 3.23
C GLU A 74 -26.44 -2.70 3.23
N LEU A 75 -27.14 -1.80 3.92
CA LEU A 75 -26.77 -0.38 3.98
C LEU A 75 -25.45 -0.18 4.74
N ASP A 76 -25.33 -0.89 5.87
CA ASP A 76 -24.11 -0.92 6.68
C ASP A 76 -22.93 -1.43 5.84
N PHE A 77 -23.10 -2.54 5.12
CA PHE A 77 -22.07 -3.08 4.24
C PHE A 77 -21.66 -2.14 3.12
N ARG A 78 -22.61 -1.54 2.39
CA ARG A 78 -22.28 -0.60 1.29
C ARG A 78 -21.47 0.59 1.81
N THR A 79 -21.76 1.05 3.01
CA THR A 79 -20.98 2.11 3.67
C THR A 79 -19.55 1.67 3.96
N GLN A 80 -19.37 0.47 4.51
CA GLN A 80 -18.05 -0.08 4.81
C GLN A 80 -17.26 -0.45 3.56
N LEU A 81 -17.92 -0.95 2.53
CA LEU A 81 -17.34 -1.22 1.22
C LEU A 81 -16.74 0.05 0.59
N LYS A 82 -17.46 1.17 0.66
CA LYS A 82 -16.93 2.46 0.22
C LYS A 82 -15.68 2.85 1.04
N ALA A 83 -15.75 2.75 2.36
CA ALA A 83 -14.63 3.10 3.23
C ALA A 83 -13.39 2.23 2.97
N ALA A 84 -13.57 0.93 2.75
CA ALA A 84 -12.50 -0.01 2.42
C ALA A 84 -11.86 0.27 1.07
N ARG A 85 -12.66 0.57 0.03
CA ARG A 85 -12.15 0.98 -1.29
C ARG A 85 -11.36 2.28 -1.23
N ASP A 86 -11.85 3.27 -0.48
CA ASP A 86 -11.17 4.55 -0.27
C ASP A 86 -9.86 4.35 0.52
N PHE A 87 -9.86 3.47 1.53
CA PHE A 87 -8.67 3.10 2.28
C PHE A 87 -7.62 2.43 1.39
N HIS A 88 -8.00 1.41 0.62
CA HIS A 88 -7.13 0.73 -0.33
C HIS A 88 -6.50 1.71 -1.33
N THR A 89 -7.32 2.58 -1.94
CA THR A 89 -6.82 3.60 -2.87
C THR A 89 -5.83 4.56 -2.21
N ARG A 90 -6.08 4.98 -0.97
CA ARG A 90 -5.16 5.85 -0.22
C ARG A 90 -3.86 5.14 0.14
N MET A 91 -3.92 3.87 0.54
CA MET A 91 -2.75 3.05 0.82
C MET A 91 -1.86 2.93 -0.42
N GLN A 92 -2.45 2.65 -1.59
CA GLN A 92 -1.73 2.60 -2.87
C GLN A 92 -1.05 3.93 -3.21
N ASN A 93 -1.75 5.04 -2.99
CA ASN A 93 -1.21 6.37 -3.26
C ASN A 93 -0.09 6.79 -2.29
N GLN A 94 -0.17 6.38 -1.01
CA GLN A 94 0.89 6.63 -0.03
C GLN A 94 2.15 5.80 -0.35
N ASN A 95 1.99 4.54 -0.78
CA ASN A 95 3.11 3.70 -1.20
C ASN A 95 3.82 4.28 -2.43
N ARG A 96 3.08 4.80 -3.42
CA ARG A 96 3.64 5.50 -4.59
C ARG A 96 4.46 6.75 -4.22
N ALA A 97 4.05 7.50 -3.20
CA ALA A 97 4.71 8.74 -2.82
C ALA A 97 6.08 8.53 -2.14
N VAL A 98 6.30 7.38 -1.48
CA VAL A 98 7.57 7.08 -0.79
C VAL A 98 8.71 6.83 -1.77
N PHE A 99 8.42 6.22 -2.93
CA PHE A 99 9.45 5.86 -3.93
C PHE A 99 9.53 6.83 -5.12
N ARG A 100 8.65 7.83 -5.17
CA ARG A 100 8.66 8.82 -6.23
C ARG A 100 9.73 9.89 -5.97
N LYS A 101 10.74 9.97 -6.85
CA LYS A 101 11.69 11.08 -6.90
C LYS A 101 11.42 11.93 -8.14
N ARG A 102 11.39 13.24 -7.96
CA ARG A 102 11.16 14.20 -9.05
C ARG A 102 12.19 15.31 -9.00
N PHE A 103 12.81 15.61 -10.14
CA PHE A 103 13.69 16.75 -10.33
C PHE A 103 13.26 17.52 -11.57
N THR A 104 13.17 18.84 -11.46
CA THR A 104 13.15 19.72 -12.64
C THR A 104 14.58 20.14 -12.95
N VAL A 105 15.01 19.87 -14.17
CA VAL A 105 16.34 20.23 -14.70
C VAL A 105 16.14 21.00 -16.01
N TYR A 106 17.19 21.62 -16.51
CA TYR A 106 17.16 22.38 -17.77
C TYR A 106 17.97 21.64 -18.83
N SER A 107 17.46 21.62 -20.06
CA SER A 107 18.17 21.09 -21.23
C SER A 107 19.29 22.03 -21.67
N GLU A 108 20.09 21.63 -22.66
CA GLU A 108 21.10 22.51 -23.28
C GLU A 108 20.48 23.75 -23.95
N HIS A 109 19.18 23.69 -24.29
CA HIS A 109 18.42 24.80 -24.88
C HIS A 109 17.66 25.62 -23.83
N ASP A 110 18.00 25.48 -22.54
CA ASP A 110 17.34 26.15 -21.40
C ASP A 110 15.85 25.79 -21.23
N GLU A 111 15.44 24.64 -21.76
CA GLU A 111 14.07 24.15 -21.63
C GLU A 111 13.92 23.33 -20.33
N ALA A 112 12.87 23.61 -19.57
CA ALA A 112 12.60 22.88 -18.33
C ALA A 112 12.08 21.46 -18.64
N VAL A 113 12.79 20.46 -18.12
CA VAL A 113 12.43 19.04 -18.20
C VAL A 113 12.20 18.51 -16.80
N THR A 114 11.02 17.93 -16.57
CA THR A 114 10.72 17.16 -15.37
C THR A 114 11.20 15.73 -15.55
N VAL A 115 12.19 15.32 -14.76
CA VAL A 115 12.65 13.93 -14.64
C VAL A 115 12.02 13.32 -13.40
N MET A 116 11.40 12.16 -13.57
CA MET A 116 10.60 11.53 -12.54
C MET A 116 10.88 10.04 -12.52
N PHE A 117 11.16 9.51 -11.33
CA PHE A 117 11.34 8.09 -11.08
C PHE A 117 10.29 7.66 -10.07
N ASP A 118 9.57 6.57 -10.35
CA ASP A 118 8.70 5.91 -9.39
C ASP A 118 8.82 4.39 -9.47
N VAL A 119 8.37 3.70 -8.42
CA VAL A 119 8.36 2.23 -8.33
C VAL A 119 6.96 1.82 -7.90
N ASP A 120 6.38 0.84 -8.58
CA ASP A 120 5.18 0.15 -8.12
C ASP A 120 5.59 -1.09 -7.31
N GLN A 121 5.33 -1.08 -6.01
CA GLN A 121 5.76 -2.16 -5.10
C GLN A 121 4.77 -3.32 -4.99
N ASP A 122 3.54 -3.11 -5.48
CA ASP A 122 2.49 -4.15 -5.44
C ASP A 122 2.63 -5.14 -6.62
N ASP A 123 3.57 -4.89 -7.54
CA ASP A 123 3.90 -5.84 -8.61
C ASP A 123 4.74 -7.00 -8.06
N PHE A 124 4.45 -8.22 -8.51
CA PHE A 124 5.14 -9.44 -8.09
C PHE A 124 6.66 -9.36 -8.39
N GLU A 125 7.00 -8.61 -9.44
CA GLU A 125 8.37 -8.21 -9.77
C GLU A 125 8.43 -6.68 -9.85
N PRO A 126 8.79 -5.97 -8.76
CA PRO A 126 8.73 -4.51 -8.73
C PRO A 126 9.66 -3.90 -9.79
N GLN A 127 9.11 -3.02 -10.62
CA GLN A 127 9.87 -2.30 -11.64
C GLN A 127 9.86 -0.80 -11.34
N GLY A 128 11.00 -0.15 -11.64
CA GLY A 128 11.09 1.30 -11.62
C GLY A 128 10.70 1.88 -12.98
N ILE A 129 10.00 3.01 -12.99
CA ILE A 129 9.69 3.77 -14.19
C ILE A 129 10.39 5.11 -14.12
N LEU A 130 11.23 5.40 -15.12
CA LEU A 130 11.89 6.69 -15.31
C LEU A 130 11.24 7.43 -16.48
N THR A 131 10.65 8.59 -16.22
CA THR A 131 9.97 9.43 -17.21
C THR A 131 10.63 10.79 -17.30
N ALA A 132 10.73 11.32 -18.52
CA ALA A 132 10.98 12.74 -18.76
C ALA A 132 9.73 13.38 -19.36
N SER A 133 9.38 14.57 -18.90
CA SER A 133 8.29 15.37 -19.45
C SER A 133 8.73 16.82 -19.65
N ASP A 134 8.19 17.48 -20.66
CA ASP A 134 8.44 18.90 -20.91
C ASP A 134 7.76 19.81 -19.87
N SER A 135 7.85 21.13 -20.09
CA SER A 135 7.25 22.15 -19.23
C SER A 135 5.72 22.14 -19.22
N PHE A 136 5.08 21.59 -20.25
CA PHE A 136 3.63 21.40 -20.35
C PHE A 136 3.17 20.08 -19.74
N GLY A 137 4.11 19.23 -19.30
CA GLY A 137 3.83 17.91 -18.76
C GLY A 137 3.62 16.83 -19.82
N GLN A 138 3.93 17.12 -21.09
CA GLN A 138 3.93 16.12 -22.14
C GLN A 138 5.13 15.19 -21.95
N GLU A 139 4.88 13.88 -21.98
CA GLU A 139 5.93 12.88 -21.89
C GLU A 139 6.84 12.93 -23.12
N LEU A 140 8.14 13.12 -22.88
CA LEU A 140 9.19 13.08 -23.89
C LEU A 140 9.70 11.64 -24.08
N VAL A 141 9.98 10.97 -22.97
CA VAL A 141 10.43 9.56 -22.94
C VAL A 141 10.02 8.87 -21.64
N ARG A 142 9.93 7.53 -21.69
CA ARG A 142 9.72 6.66 -20.54
C ARG A 142 10.51 5.36 -20.69
N PHE A 143 11.15 4.92 -19.62
CA PHE A 143 11.87 3.66 -19.55
C PHE A 143 11.57 2.89 -18.28
N THR A 144 11.49 1.57 -18.42
CA THR A 144 11.58 0.64 -17.30
C THR A 144 13.04 0.52 -16.87
N VAL A 145 13.30 0.64 -15.57
CA VAL A 145 14.63 0.62 -14.94
C VAL A 145 14.58 -0.23 -13.67
N PRO A 146 15.74 -0.61 -13.09
CA PRO A 146 15.76 -1.31 -11.81
C PRO A 146 15.03 -0.52 -10.71
N PRO A 147 14.22 -1.19 -9.86
CA PRO A 147 13.47 -0.52 -8.78
C PRO A 147 14.40 0.09 -7.71
N ALA A 148 15.67 -0.34 -7.67
CA ALA A 148 16.68 0.17 -6.76
C ALA A 148 17.38 1.46 -7.24
N LEU A 149 17.03 2.00 -8.42
CA LEU A 149 17.66 3.18 -9.00
C LEU A 149 17.56 4.37 -8.03
N LYS A 150 18.72 4.89 -7.62
CA LYS A 150 18.79 6.09 -6.76
C LYS A 150 18.85 7.35 -7.62
N LEU A 151 17.71 7.79 -8.13
CA LEU A 151 17.67 9.04 -8.90
C LEU A 151 18.20 10.22 -8.05
N THR A 152 19.15 10.97 -8.61
CA THR A 152 19.69 12.22 -8.06
C THR A 152 19.54 13.35 -9.08
N ARG A 153 19.61 14.60 -8.62
CA ARG A 153 19.53 15.77 -9.53
C ARG A 153 20.64 15.76 -10.59
N SER A 154 21.88 15.42 -10.20
CA SER A 154 23.01 15.34 -11.12
C SER A 154 22.86 14.24 -12.17
N MET A 155 22.27 13.10 -11.81
CA MET A 155 21.91 12.06 -12.77
C MET A 155 20.86 12.57 -13.76
N ALA A 156 19.78 13.18 -13.27
CA ALA A 156 18.74 13.77 -14.12
C ALA A 156 19.32 14.80 -15.10
N GLN A 157 20.20 15.70 -14.64
CA GLN A 157 20.88 16.68 -15.49
C GLN A 157 21.72 16.02 -16.59
N ARG A 158 22.56 15.04 -16.23
CA ARG A 158 23.40 14.31 -17.20
C ARG A 158 22.57 13.56 -18.23
N TRP A 159 21.47 12.97 -17.79
CA TRP A 159 20.58 12.21 -18.68
C TRP A 159 19.85 13.11 -19.66
N VAL A 160 19.32 14.26 -19.20
CA VAL A 160 18.70 15.25 -20.09
C VAL A 160 19.72 15.85 -21.06
N ALA A 161 20.93 16.21 -20.59
CA ALA A 161 22.01 16.71 -21.45
C ALA A 161 22.45 15.69 -22.52
N ALA A 162 22.41 14.39 -22.21
CA ALA A 162 22.74 13.32 -23.16
C ALA A 162 21.62 13.03 -24.19
N GLY A 163 20.50 13.77 -24.18
CA GLY A 163 19.35 13.51 -25.04
C GLY A 163 18.43 12.38 -24.55
N MET A 164 18.46 12.08 -23.25
CA MET A 164 17.62 11.09 -22.59
C MET A 164 17.68 9.67 -23.19
N PRO A 165 18.87 9.10 -23.45
CA PRO A 165 18.99 7.74 -23.97
C PRO A 165 18.55 6.71 -22.93
N HIS A 166 18.40 5.44 -23.32
CA HIS A 166 18.06 4.39 -22.36
C HIS A 166 19.07 4.37 -21.19
N PRO A 167 18.65 4.42 -19.90
CA PRO A 167 19.56 4.62 -18.76
C PRO A 167 20.72 3.63 -18.63
N HIS A 168 20.55 2.38 -19.07
CA HIS A 168 21.63 1.38 -19.13
C HIS A 168 22.87 1.90 -19.90
N THR A 169 22.68 2.73 -20.93
CA THR A 169 23.76 3.28 -21.76
C THR A 169 24.65 4.26 -21.00
N LEU A 170 24.15 4.82 -19.89
CA LEU A 170 24.88 5.74 -19.02
C LEU A 170 25.51 5.03 -17.81
N GLY A 171 25.44 3.69 -17.76
CA GLY A 171 25.95 2.89 -16.64
C GLY A 171 25.14 3.04 -15.36
N TRP A 172 23.85 3.37 -15.45
CA TRP A 172 22.95 3.41 -14.30
C TRP A 172 22.54 1.96 -13.97
N GLY A 173 23.11 1.42 -12.88
CA GLY A 173 22.76 0.14 -12.29
C GLY A 173 21.83 0.31 -11.09
#